data_AF-A0A524FP40-F1
#
_entry.id   AF-A0A524FP40-F1
#
_cell.length_a   1.000
_cell.length_b   1.000
_cell.length_c   1.000
_cell.angle_alpha   90.00
_cell.angle_beta   90.00
_cell.angle_gamma   90.00
#
_symmetry.space_group_name_H-M   'P 1'
#
loop_
_entity.id
_entity.type
_entity.pdbx_description
1 polymer ?
#
loop_
_entity_poly.entity_id
_entity_poly.type
_entity_poly.pdbx_seq_one_letter_code
_entity_poly.pdbx_strand_id
1 'polypeptide(L)'
;MTDSTERTNRTRCEVTYPIVSALLKAEEFLKCADNLIPINQTQKTFVEEFYNSCKKEIPKIKEIESIADTNVKNINKWLKERGFSIQLSPISKGNFGVASMLDLFGKWANNGEKWTVVTEKEEYFPGVKMANYGLGFYRLEGNPNIIIEIETRASDRVYLMMADDA
;
A
#
# COMPACT_ATOMS: atom_id res chain seq x y z
N MET A 1 36.06 -1.38 16.24
CA MET A 1 35.51 -0.78 15.00
C MET A 1 34.13 -1.34 14.82
N THR A 2 33.14 -0.65 15.35
CA THR A 2 31.72 -0.99 15.22
C THR A 2 31.23 -0.54 13.86
N ASP A 3 30.76 -1.51 13.09
CA ASP A 3 30.13 -1.33 11.79
C ASP A 3 28.89 -0.46 11.97
N SER A 4 29.00 0.80 11.57
CA SER A 4 27.88 1.75 11.59
C SER A 4 27.09 1.51 10.33
N THR A 5 26.06 0.68 10.45
CA THR A 5 25.08 0.49 9.38
C THR A 5 24.41 1.83 9.14
N GLU A 6 24.73 2.49 8.04
CA GLU A 6 24.02 3.67 7.55
C GLU A 6 22.53 3.31 7.45
N ARG A 7 21.74 3.75 8.44
CA ARG A 7 20.28 3.73 8.36
C ARG A 7 19.89 4.72 7.26
N THR A 8 19.68 4.23 6.04
CA THR A 8 19.10 5.06 5.00
C THR A 8 17.64 5.35 5.38
N ASN A 9 17.27 6.62 5.49
CA ASN A 9 15.89 7.13 5.65
C ASN A 9 15.02 6.78 4.41
N ARG A 10 14.91 5.51 4.05
CA ARG A 10 14.09 5.06 2.92
C ARG A 10 12.67 4.87 3.42
N THR A 11 11.74 5.65 2.88
CA THR A 11 10.31 5.40 3.02
C THR A 11 10.02 3.97 2.57
N ARG A 12 9.44 3.16 3.45
CA ARG A 12 8.95 1.82 3.12
C ARG A 12 7.43 1.86 3.02
N CYS A 13 6.90 1.29 1.94
CA CYS A 13 5.47 1.06 1.79
C CYS A 13 5.21 -0.43 2.05
N GLU A 14 4.43 -0.73 3.07
CA GLU A 14 3.99 -2.09 3.38
C GLU A 14 2.55 -2.22 2.91
N VAL A 15 2.29 -3.15 1.98
CA VAL A 15 0.97 -3.26 1.35
C VAL A 15 0.43 -4.68 1.47
N THR A 16 -0.52 -4.87 2.38
CA THR A 16 -1.20 -6.16 2.55
C THR A 16 -2.35 -6.33 1.55
N TYR A 17 -3.11 -5.26 1.28
CA TYR A 17 -4.30 -5.31 0.44
C TYR A 17 -4.05 -5.77 -1.02
N PRO A 18 -2.97 -5.38 -1.71
CA PRO A 18 -2.68 -5.90 -3.05
C PRO A 18 -2.44 -7.42 -3.08
N ILE A 19 -1.81 -7.97 -2.02
CA ILE A 19 -1.57 -9.41 -1.92
C ILE A 19 -2.91 -10.15 -1.75
N VAL A 20 -3.77 -9.67 -0.85
CA VAL A 20 -5.12 -10.21 -0.64
C VAL A 20 -5.94 -10.12 -1.93
N SER A 21 -5.86 -9.00 -2.65
CA SER A 21 -6.58 -8.78 -3.90
C SER A 21 -6.11 -9.68 -5.04
N ALA A 22 -4.80 -9.95 -5.15
CA ALA A 22 -4.29 -10.93 -6.10
C ALA A 22 -4.83 -12.35 -5.80
N LEU A 23 -4.89 -12.74 -4.53
CA LEU A 23 -5.44 -14.04 -4.15
C LEU A 23 -6.94 -14.15 -4.45
N LEU A 24 -7.72 -13.11 -4.17
CA LEU A 24 -9.14 -13.07 -4.54
C LEU A 24 -9.34 -13.19 -6.05
N LYS A 25 -8.54 -12.46 -6.83
CA LYS A 25 -8.61 -12.56 -8.30
C LYS A 25 -8.23 -13.96 -8.79
N ALA A 26 -7.35 -14.67 -8.09
CA ALA A 26 -7.02 -16.06 -8.37
C ALA A 26 -8.21 -17.00 -8.12
N GLU A 27 -8.89 -16.86 -6.97
CA GLU A 27 -10.10 -17.62 -6.63
C GLU A 27 -11.22 -17.39 -7.66
N GLU A 28 -11.46 -16.12 -8.03
CA GLU A 28 -12.41 -15.75 -9.08
C GLU A 28 -12.07 -16.40 -10.43
N PHE A 29 -10.79 -16.35 -10.82
CA PHE A 29 -10.32 -16.92 -12.08
C PHE A 29 -10.48 -18.44 -12.15
N LEU A 30 -10.19 -19.12 -11.04
CA LEU A 30 -10.36 -20.56 -10.89
C LEU A 30 -11.82 -20.97 -10.72
N LYS A 31 -12.73 -20.02 -10.49
CA LYS A 31 -14.13 -20.27 -10.11
C LYS A 31 -14.24 -21.21 -8.91
N CYS A 32 -13.26 -21.12 -8.03
CA CYS A 32 -13.15 -21.96 -6.84
C CYS A 32 -13.26 -21.07 -5.62
N ALA A 33 -14.21 -21.37 -4.75
CA ALA A 33 -14.38 -20.72 -3.46
C ALA A 33 -13.63 -21.46 -2.34
N ASP A 34 -12.77 -22.42 -2.69
CA ASP A 34 -12.05 -23.21 -1.69
C ASP A 34 -11.14 -22.30 -0.88
N ASN A 35 -11.19 -22.48 0.44
CA ASN A 35 -10.30 -21.78 1.35
C ASN A 35 -8.85 -22.10 0.99
N LEU A 36 -8.03 -21.07 0.76
CA LEU A 36 -6.58 -21.20 0.60
C LEU A 36 -6.02 -22.13 1.68
N ILE A 37 -5.34 -23.20 1.27
CA ILE A 37 -4.72 -24.17 2.19
C ILE A 37 -3.26 -23.75 2.40
N PRO A 38 -2.89 -23.19 3.56
CA PRO A 38 -1.51 -22.82 3.84
C PRO A 38 -0.63 -24.07 4.00
N ILE A 39 0.55 -24.07 3.37
CA ILE A 39 1.52 -25.18 3.44
C ILE A 39 2.68 -24.92 4.43
N ASN A 40 2.73 -23.73 5.03
CA ASN A 40 3.72 -23.37 6.05
C ASN A 40 3.16 -22.34 7.04
N GLN A 41 3.90 -22.09 8.13
CA GLN A 41 3.46 -21.18 9.19
C GLN A 41 3.28 -19.74 8.70
N THR A 42 4.14 -19.23 7.82
CA THR A 42 4.02 -17.87 7.26
C THR A 42 2.72 -17.69 6.48
N GLN A 43 2.38 -18.66 5.62
CA GLN A 43 1.12 -18.64 4.88
C GLN A 43 -0.08 -18.80 5.81
N LYS A 44 0.02 -19.64 6.84
CA LYS A 44 -1.04 -19.82 7.84
C LYS A 44 -1.35 -18.50 8.55
N THR A 45 -0.31 -17.84 9.08
CA THR A 45 -0.43 -16.51 9.69
C THR A 45 -1.03 -15.50 8.71
N PHE A 46 -0.55 -15.46 7.47
CA PHE A 46 -1.10 -14.55 6.46
C PHE A 46 -2.60 -14.79 6.19
N VAL A 47 -2.99 -16.05 6.03
CA VAL A 47 -4.39 -16.42 5.74
C VAL A 47 -5.31 -16.09 6.91
N GLU A 48 -4.88 -16.46 8.13
CA GLU A 48 -5.67 -16.29 9.36
C GLU A 48 -5.80 -14.82 9.76
N GLU A 49 -4.70 -14.06 9.77
CA GLU A 49 -4.70 -12.70 10.31
C GLU A 49 -5.11 -11.65 9.27
N PHE A 50 -4.71 -11.82 8.00
CA PHE A 50 -4.86 -10.78 6.98
C PHE A 50 -5.89 -11.16 5.91
N TYR A 51 -5.73 -12.30 5.24
CA TYR A 51 -6.58 -12.65 4.10
C TYR A 51 -8.07 -12.71 4.49
N ASN A 52 -8.40 -13.46 5.54
CA ASN A 52 -9.79 -13.64 5.95
C ASN A 52 -10.43 -12.35 6.49
N SER A 53 -9.64 -11.49 7.13
CA SER A 53 -10.07 -10.19 7.65
C SER A 53 -10.35 -9.20 6.52
N CYS A 54 -9.44 -9.13 5.54
CA CYS A 54 -9.47 -8.10 4.50
C CYS A 54 -10.32 -8.48 3.29
N LYS A 55 -10.56 -9.78 3.01
CA LYS A 55 -11.16 -10.19 1.72
C LYS A 55 -12.52 -9.59 1.40
N LYS A 56 -13.32 -9.25 2.41
CA LYS A 56 -14.64 -8.62 2.24
C LYS A 56 -14.56 -7.11 1.98
N GLU A 57 -13.42 -6.50 2.29
CA GLU A 57 -13.17 -5.07 2.13
C GLU A 57 -12.62 -4.77 0.75
N ILE A 58 -11.75 -5.64 0.21
CA ILE A 58 -11.08 -5.45 -1.08
C ILE A 58 -12.04 -5.00 -2.21
N PRO A 59 -13.22 -5.61 -2.44
CA PRO A 59 -14.10 -5.18 -3.53
C PRO A 59 -14.67 -3.77 -3.38
N LYS A 60 -14.54 -3.16 -2.20
CA LYS A 60 -15.03 -1.80 -1.89
C LYS A 60 -13.97 -0.73 -2.14
N ILE A 61 -12.70 -1.12 -2.29
CA ILE A 61 -11.56 -0.21 -2.49
C ILE A 61 -11.39 -0.02 -4.01
N LYS A 62 -11.70 1.18 -4.50
CA LYS A 62 -11.75 1.46 -5.96
C LYS A 62 -10.36 1.59 -6.58
N GLU A 63 -9.39 1.91 -5.74
CA GLU A 63 -7.98 2.09 -6.04
C GLU A 63 -7.28 0.76 -6.32
N ILE A 64 -7.92 -0.36 -5.96
CA ILE A 64 -7.39 -1.70 -6.17
C ILE A 64 -7.92 -2.28 -7.46
N GLU A 65 -6.99 -2.65 -8.34
CA GLU A 65 -7.30 -3.37 -9.57
C GLU A 65 -6.46 -4.63 -9.67
N SER A 66 -7.03 -5.68 -10.26
CA SER A 66 -6.38 -6.98 -10.39
C SER A 66 -6.72 -7.67 -11.71
N ILE A 67 -5.78 -8.43 -12.25
CA ILE A 67 -5.94 -9.24 -13.45
C ILE A 67 -5.39 -10.64 -13.21
N ALA A 68 -6.07 -11.65 -13.75
CA ALA A 68 -5.57 -13.02 -13.86
C ALA A 68 -5.68 -13.49 -15.31
N ASP A 69 -4.63 -14.16 -15.80
CA ASP A 69 -4.60 -14.68 -17.17
C ASP A 69 -3.64 -15.89 -17.27
N THR A 70 -3.89 -16.80 -18.21
CA THR A 70 -2.97 -17.88 -18.56
C THR A 70 -1.85 -17.41 -19.49
N ASN A 71 -2.06 -16.32 -20.21
CA ASN A 71 -1.09 -15.69 -21.09
C ASN A 71 -0.40 -14.51 -20.40
N VAL A 72 0.88 -14.71 -20.04
CA VAL A 72 1.70 -13.68 -19.37
C VAL A 72 1.77 -12.36 -20.14
N LYS A 73 1.63 -12.38 -21.47
CA LYS A 73 1.69 -11.16 -22.29
C LYS A 73 0.55 -10.20 -21.93
N ASN A 74 -0.62 -10.72 -21.56
CA ASN A 74 -1.77 -9.91 -21.17
C ASN A 74 -1.51 -9.22 -19.82
N ILE A 75 -0.93 -9.95 -18.86
CA ILE A 75 -0.58 -9.42 -17.54
C ILE A 75 0.54 -8.36 -17.66
N ASN A 76 1.59 -8.65 -18.42
CA ASN A 76 2.69 -7.71 -18.64
C ASN A 76 2.25 -6.45 -19.38
N LYS A 77 1.30 -6.56 -20.33
CA LYS A 77 0.68 -5.41 -20.98
C LYS A 77 -0.12 -4.58 -19.96
N TRP A 78 -0.96 -5.22 -19.17
CA TRP A 78 -1.76 -4.57 -18.12
C TRP A 78 -0.90 -3.82 -17.10
N LEU A 79 0.21 -4.44 -16.66
CA LEU A 79 1.20 -3.83 -15.77
C LEU A 79 1.86 -2.60 -16.41
N LYS A 80 2.27 -2.71 -17.68
CA LYS A 80 2.91 -1.61 -18.41
C LYS A 80 1.98 -0.42 -18.61
N GLU A 81 0.71 -0.66 -18.90
CA GLU A 81 -0.33 0.39 -19.04
C GLU A 81 -0.54 1.17 -17.73
N ARG A 82 -0.24 0.55 -16.58
CA ARG A 82 -0.27 1.15 -15.24
C ARG A 82 1.08 1.71 -14.77
N GLY A 83 2.07 1.79 -15.67
CA GLY A 83 3.37 2.39 -15.39
C GLY A 83 4.37 1.47 -14.69
N PHE A 84 4.06 0.18 -14.50
CA PHE A 84 5.02 -0.77 -13.94
C PHE A 84 6.04 -1.24 -14.99
N SER A 85 7.32 -1.23 -14.61
CA SER A 85 8.41 -1.76 -15.44
C SER A 85 8.67 -3.25 -15.23
N ILE A 86 8.06 -3.87 -14.20
CA ILE A 86 8.21 -5.28 -13.91
C ILE A 86 7.66 -6.12 -15.07
N GLN A 87 8.31 -7.24 -15.35
CA GLN A 87 7.88 -8.20 -16.37
C GLN A 87 7.90 -9.59 -15.75
N LEU A 88 6.77 -10.27 -15.84
CA LEU A 88 6.63 -11.65 -15.41
C LEU A 88 7.24 -12.59 -16.47
N SER A 89 7.90 -13.65 -15.98
CA SER A 89 8.40 -14.74 -16.82
C SER A 89 7.26 -15.54 -17.45
N PRO A 90 7.49 -16.21 -18.59
CA PRO A 90 6.49 -17.08 -19.22
C PRO A 90 5.87 -18.08 -18.24
N ILE A 91 4.54 -18.18 -18.29
CA ILE A 91 3.76 -19.13 -17.50
C ILE A 91 3.77 -20.48 -18.23
N SER A 92 4.06 -21.56 -17.50
CA SER A 92 4.02 -22.91 -18.06
C SER A 92 2.58 -23.35 -18.36
N LYS A 93 2.43 -24.25 -19.33
CA LYS A 93 1.12 -24.74 -19.77
C LYS A 93 0.33 -25.32 -18.59
N GLY A 94 -0.93 -24.90 -18.46
CA GLY A 94 -1.83 -25.34 -17.39
C GLY A 94 -1.79 -24.46 -16.13
N ASN A 95 -0.85 -23.52 -16.05
CA ASN A 95 -0.79 -22.53 -14.98
C ASN A 95 -1.35 -21.19 -15.44
N PHE A 96 -1.52 -20.28 -14.49
CA PHE A 96 -1.94 -18.89 -14.70
C PHE A 96 -1.14 -17.96 -13.80
N GLY A 97 -1.17 -16.67 -14.12
CA GLY A 97 -0.56 -15.63 -13.32
C GLY A 97 -1.62 -14.64 -12.85
N VAL A 98 -1.31 -13.92 -11.78
CA VAL A 98 -2.15 -12.86 -11.25
C VAL A 98 -1.28 -11.66 -10.93
N ALA A 99 -1.81 -10.47 -11.19
CA ALA A 99 -1.26 -9.21 -10.72
C ALA A 99 -2.36 -8.41 -10.03
N SER A 100 -1.95 -7.64 -9.01
CA SER A 100 -2.79 -6.65 -8.36
C SER A 100 -1.98 -5.38 -8.16
N MET A 101 -2.65 -4.25 -8.26
CA MET A 101 -2.09 -2.94 -7.93
C MET A 101 -3.01 -2.20 -6.96
N LEU A 102 -2.43 -1.24 -6.26
CA LEU A 102 -3.13 -0.24 -5.48
C LEU A 102 -2.67 1.13 -5.97
N ASP A 103 -3.60 1.92 -6.52
CA ASP A 103 -3.34 3.30 -6.90
C ASP A 103 -3.41 4.22 -5.68
N LEU A 104 -2.26 4.69 -5.20
CA LEU A 104 -2.20 5.65 -4.09
C LEU A 104 -2.10 7.11 -4.58
N PHE A 105 -2.19 7.38 -5.88
CA PHE A 105 -2.09 8.74 -6.40
C PHE A 105 -3.39 9.51 -6.17
N GLY A 106 -3.46 10.16 -5.01
CA GLY A 106 -4.54 11.07 -4.64
C GLY A 106 -4.23 12.54 -4.89
N LYS A 107 -5.28 13.36 -4.86
CA LYS A 107 -5.16 14.82 -4.69
C LYS A 107 -5.70 15.17 -3.31
N TRP A 108 -5.00 16.04 -2.57
CA TRP A 108 -5.51 16.59 -1.32
C TRP A 108 -6.80 17.37 -1.56
N ALA A 109 -7.76 17.27 -0.64
CA ALA A 109 -9.01 18.02 -0.72
C ALA A 109 -8.74 19.54 -0.71
N ASN A 110 -7.80 19.96 0.13
CA ASN A 110 -7.37 21.35 0.27
C ASN A 110 -5.96 21.53 -0.30
N ASN A 111 -5.75 22.64 -0.99
CA ASN A 111 -4.42 23.01 -1.45
C ASN A 111 -3.55 23.43 -0.26
N GLY A 112 -2.28 23.03 -0.29
CA GLY A 112 -1.25 23.57 0.58
C GLY A 112 -0.36 24.58 -0.15
N GLU A 113 0.42 25.32 0.62
CA GLU A 113 1.44 26.23 0.11
C GLU A 113 2.81 25.55 0.14
N LYS A 114 3.62 25.79 -0.88
CA LYS A 114 5.01 25.33 -0.87
C LYS A 114 5.72 25.96 0.32
N TRP A 115 6.43 25.13 1.09
CA TRP A 115 7.10 25.56 2.31
C TRP A 115 8.48 24.92 2.41
N THR A 116 9.26 25.36 3.40
CA THR A 116 10.53 24.75 3.76
C THR A 116 10.47 24.33 5.22
N VAL A 117 10.63 23.04 5.48
CA VAL A 117 10.76 22.49 6.83
C VAL A 117 12.20 22.70 7.27
N VAL A 118 12.38 23.26 8.47
CA VAL A 118 13.69 23.47 9.09
C VAL A 118 13.80 22.51 10.26
N THR A 119 14.84 21.69 10.29
CA THR A 119 15.10 20.77 11.42
C THR A 119 15.81 21.48 12.56
N GLU A 120 15.87 20.85 13.74
CA GLU A 120 16.66 21.35 14.88
C GLU A 120 18.15 21.51 14.56
N LYS A 121 18.64 20.81 13.52
CA LYS A 121 20.03 20.88 13.02
C LYS A 121 20.20 21.93 11.91
N GLU A 122 19.21 22.81 11.73
CA GLU A 122 19.19 23.84 10.68
C GLU A 122 19.27 23.28 9.24
N GLU A 123 18.80 22.05 9.03
CA GLU A 123 18.68 21.47 7.70
C GLU A 123 17.34 21.87 7.05
N TYR A 124 17.36 22.09 5.73
CA TYR A 124 16.21 22.59 4.98
C TYR A 124 15.66 21.53 4.05
N PHE A 125 14.38 21.20 4.20
CA PHE A 125 13.68 20.22 3.37
C PHE A 125 12.46 20.84 2.67
N PRO A 126 12.17 20.47 1.42
CA PRO A 126 10.93 20.89 0.77
C PRO A 126 9.74 20.33 1.54
N GLY A 127 8.78 21.20 1.83
CA GLY A 127 7.57 20.84 2.54
C GLY A 127 6.32 21.46 1.91
N VAL A 128 5.19 21.09 2.48
CA VAL A 128 3.89 21.68 2.16
C VAL A 128 3.29 22.16 3.47
N LYS A 129 2.97 23.46 3.54
CA LYS A 129 2.21 24.03 4.64
C LYS A 129 0.74 23.97 4.29
N MET A 130 -0.04 23.21 5.05
CA MET A 130 -1.48 23.12 4.84
C MET A 130 -2.16 24.42 5.29
N ALA A 131 -3.09 24.93 4.48
CA ALA A 131 -3.80 26.19 4.76
C ALA A 131 -4.74 26.08 5.98
N ASN A 132 -5.30 24.89 6.21
CA ASN A 132 -6.08 24.54 7.39
C ASN A 132 -5.38 23.41 8.16
N TYR A 133 -5.48 23.48 9.48
CA TYR A 133 -5.28 22.35 10.38
C TYR A 133 -6.21 21.21 9.91
N GLY A 134 -5.73 19.98 9.82
CA GLY A 134 -6.48 18.84 9.25
C GLY A 134 -7.90 18.66 9.79
N LEU A 135 -8.68 17.75 9.20
CA LEU A 135 -10.06 17.47 9.63
C LEU A 135 -10.17 17.12 11.13
N GLY A 136 -9.11 16.54 11.71
CA GLY A 136 -9.06 16.18 13.12
C GLY A 136 -7.65 15.99 13.64
N PHE A 137 -7.51 16.05 14.97
CA PHE A 137 -6.29 15.79 15.71
C PHE A 137 -6.58 14.73 16.78
N TYR A 138 -5.79 13.67 16.78
CA TYR A 138 -5.96 12.55 17.69
C TYR A 138 -4.68 12.31 18.48
N ARG A 139 -4.82 11.77 19.69
CA ARG A 139 -3.72 11.30 20.52
C ARG A 139 -3.96 9.83 20.82
N LEU A 140 -2.93 9.02 20.70
CA LEU A 140 -2.95 7.64 21.14
C LEU A 140 -2.38 7.57 22.55
N GLU A 141 -3.04 6.83 23.45
CA GLU A 141 -2.54 6.64 24.81
C GLU A 141 -1.14 6.00 24.77
N GLY A 142 -0.20 6.55 25.53
CA GLY A 142 1.18 6.09 25.55
C GLY A 142 2.05 6.51 24.36
N ASN A 143 1.53 7.27 23.39
CA ASN A 143 2.33 7.83 22.29
C ASN A 143 2.41 9.37 22.38
N PRO A 144 3.61 9.98 22.36
CA PRO A 144 3.74 11.43 22.47
C PRO A 144 3.31 12.18 21.20
N ASN A 145 3.29 11.52 20.05
CA ASN A 145 3.03 12.14 18.75
C ASN A 145 1.53 12.31 18.50
N ILE A 146 1.19 13.40 17.82
CA ILE A 146 -0.17 13.71 17.40
C ILE A 146 -0.44 13.05 16.05
N ILE A 147 -1.61 12.45 15.91
CA ILE A 147 -2.13 11.97 14.63
C ILE A 147 -2.99 13.08 14.02
N ILE A 148 -2.72 13.44 12.77
CA ILE A 148 -3.47 14.43 11.99
C ILE A 148 -4.30 13.68 10.94
N GLU A 149 -5.60 13.97 10.85
CA GLU A 149 -6.46 13.49 9.77
C GLU A 149 -6.55 14.52 8.65
N ILE A 150 -6.30 14.10 7.42
CA ILE A 150 -6.39 14.93 6.21
C ILE A 150 -7.28 14.22 5.19
N GLU A 151 -8.09 14.99 4.47
CA GLU A 151 -8.97 14.46 3.42
C GLU A 151 -8.35 14.53 2.02
N THR A 152 -8.61 13.53 1.19
CA THR A 152 -8.37 13.58 -0.26
C THR A 152 -9.61 14.11 -1.00
N ARG A 153 -9.46 14.51 -2.27
CA ARG A 153 -10.60 14.89 -3.12
C ARG A 153 -11.58 13.76 -3.38
N ALA A 154 -11.16 12.52 -3.17
CA ALA A 154 -12.01 11.34 -3.29
C ALA A 154 -12.74 11.02 -1.96
N SER A 155 -12.61 11.90 -0.95
CA SER A 155 -13.13 11.72 0.41
C SER A 155 -12.50 10.56 1.19
N ASP A 156 -11.30 10.16 0.82
CA ASP A 156 -10.48 9.28 1.65
C ASP A 156 -9.91 10.06 2.84
N ARG A 157 -9.67 9.34 3.93
CA ARG A 157 -9.08 9.88 5.16
C ARG A 157 -7.66 9.36 5.30
N VAL A 158 -6.71 10.28 5.36
CA VAL A 158 -5.29 9.98 5.56
C VAL A 158 -4.91 10.40 6.97
N TYR A 159 -4.43 9.44 7.75
CA TYR A 159 -3.95 9.66 9.12
C TYR A 159 -2.41 9.72 9.09
N LEU A 160 -1.85 10.85 9.53
CA LEU A 160 -0.41 11.08 9.56
C LEU A 160 0.06 11.26 11.00
N MET A 161 1.10 10.55 11.39
CA MET A 161 1.77 10.70 12.67
C MET A 161 3.27 10.79 12.41
N MET A 162 3.97 11.62 13.17
CA MET A 162 5.43 11.61 13.17
C MET A 162 5.91 10.24 13.67
N ALA A 163 6.88 9.66 12.98
CA ALA A 163 7.55 8.47 13.47
C ALA A 163 8.39 8.83 14.70
N ASP A 164 8.50 7.92 15.65
CA ASP A 164 9.43 8.08 16.77
C ASP A 164 10.88 8.10 16.26
N ASP A 165 11.72 8.93 16.86
CA ASP A 165 13.16 8.84 16.65
C ASP A 165 13.66 7.51 17.23
N ALA A 166 14.27 6.69 16.37
CA ALA A 166 14.74 5.34 16.67
C ALA A 166 16.20 5.28 17.11
#